data_AF-B4H968-F1
#
_entry.id   AF-B4H968-F1
#
_cell.length_a   1.000
_cell.length_b   1.000
_cell.length_c   1.000
_cell.angle_alpha   90.00
_cell.angle_beta   90.00
_cell.angle_gamma   90.00
#
_symmetry.space_group_name_H-M   'P 1'
#
loop_
_entity.id
_entity.type
_entity.pdbx_description
1 polymer ?
#
loop_
_entity_poly.entity_id
_entity_poly.type
_entity_poly.pdbx_seq_one_letter_code
_entity_poly.pdbx_strand_id
1 'polypeptide(L)'
;IPFNSPTAVQMAQEHVDRDYAVLDGLTPRRLNNTAKAEMDRLFFPRCAKVGSEALMEFMQHLQDINHFRIDVNGVDRRTSRTLNAMRQEEMAAYIYNMDEGSVYIEHTNWIDFNAYNLPKPIFINMVRDPVERMISWYYYIRNSYRNAIFYRKNPLAPIKPTAWFKKSFNDCVRSGDQECQYIPLTVKDAVPNFKRQSIFFCGHEPDCLPFNSPLAVQIAKRRVETEFAVVGTWEETNITLAVLEHYIPRYFARATMIYKIYQDSIINRNRNNRKPHVDADVRAMVRRNFTHEYDFYYFCKQRLYMQYIALKRTELERYSHL
;
A
#
# COMPACT_ATOMS: atom_id res chain seq x y z
N ILE A 1 53.33 10.31 2.15
CA ILE A 1 52.39 9.17 2.04
C ILE A 1 51.44 9.51 0.89
N PRO A 2 51.53 8.89 -0.29
CA PRO A 2 50.55 9.16 -1.33
C PRO A 2 49.31 8.30 -1.06
N PHE A 3 48.15 8.96 -0.98
CA PHE A 3 46.86 8.29 -1.03
C PHE A 3 46.63 7.85 -2.48
N ASN A 4 46.73 6.54 -2.75
CA ASN A 4 46.23 5.98 -4.00
C ASN A 4 44.70 6.00 -3.94
N SER A 5 44.07 6.82 -4.78
CA SER A 5 42.63 6.75 -5.03
C SER A 5 42.31 5.46 -5.80
N PRO A 6 41.23 4.73 -5.43
CA PRO A 6 40.86 3.49 -6.11
C PRO A 6 40.56 3.74 -7.60
N THR A 7 40.97 2.82 -8.45
CA THR A 7 40.60 2.83 -9.87
C THR A 7 39.10 2.56 -10.05
N ALA A 8 38.51 3.03 -11.16
CA ALA A 8 37.08 2.81 -11.44
C ALA A 8 36.68 1.31 -11.45
N VAL A 9 37.62 0.42 -11.80
CA VAL A 9 37.44 -1.03 -11.77
C VAL A 9 37.39 -1.55 -10.33
N GLN A 10 38.26 -1.06 -9.44
CA GLN A 10 38.24 -1.40 -8.02
C GLN A 10 36.96 -0.90 -7.35
N MET A 11 36.50 0.31 -7.69
CA MET A 11 35.23 0.84 -7.17
C MET A 11 34.03 -0.01 -7.66
N ALA A 12 34.03 -0.43 -8.92
CA ALA A 12 32.98 -1.31 -9.46
C ALA A 12 32.99 -2.69 -8.77
N GLN A 13 34.17 -3.27 -8.54
CA GLN A 13 34.31 -4.54 -7.83
C GLN A 13 33.86 -4.43 -6.38
N GLU A 14 34.23 -3.36 -5.65
CA GLU A 14 33.77 -3.12 -4.29
C GLU A 14 32.26 -2.94 -4.19
N HIS A 15 31.64 -2.31 -5.19
CA HIS A 15 30.18 -2.21 -5.29
C HIS A 15 29.54 -3.58 -5.49
N VAL A 16 30.08 -4.37 -6.42
CA VAL A 16 29.61 -5.74 -6.70
C VAL A 16 29.76 -6.63 -5.46
N ASP A 17 30.91 -6.59 -4.78
CA ASP A 17 31.17 -7.38 -3.58
C ASP A 17 30.26 -6.96 -2.41
N ARG A 18 29.95 -5.66 -2.27
CA ARG A 18 28.93 -5.18 -1.32
C ARG A 18 27.55 -5.71 -1.65
N ASP A 19 27.15 -5.66 -2.92
CA ASP A 19 25.83 -6.13 -3.34
C ASP A 19 25.70 -7.64 -3.10
N TYR A 20 26.74 -8.43 -3.37
CA TYR A 20 26.79 -9.85 -3.03
C TYR A 20 26.72 -10.10 -1.53
N ALA A 21 27.46 -9.34 -0.71
CA ALA A 21 27.40 -9.48 0.76
C ALA A 21 26.03 -9.14 1.34
N VAL A 22 25.34 -8.13 0.77
CA VAL A 22 23.96 -7.78 1.12
C VAL A 22 23.04 -8.95 0.78
N LEU A 23 23.15 -9.51 -0.43
CA LEU A 23 22.34 -10.65 -0.88
C LEU A 23 22.58 -11.90 -0.04
N ASP A 24 23.82 -12.20 0.36
CA ASP A 24 24.18 -13.34 1.21
C ASP A 24 23.53 -13.25 2.60
N GLY A 25 23.40 -12.03 3.14
CA GLY A 25 22.75 -11.75 4.41
C GLY A 25 21.22 -11.79 4.42
N LEU A 26 20.56 -11.89 3.25
CA LEU A 26 19.09 -11.94 3.13
C LEU A 26 18.58 -13.35 3.41
N THR A 27 18.01 -13.56 4.60
CA THR A 27 17.28 -14.78 4.92
C THR A 27 15.81 -14.49 5.15
N PRO A 28 14.90 -15.43 4.84
CA PRO A 28 13.47 -15.24 5.10
C PRO A 28 13.19 -14.89 6.57
N ARG A 29 13.92 -15.53 7.50
CA ARG A 29 13.78 -15.28 8.94
C ARG A 29 14.11 -13.83 9.32
N ARG A 30 15.14 -13.23 8.73
CA ARG A 30 15.53 -11.83 9.02
C ARG A 30 14.52 -10.80 8.51
N LEU A 31 13.85 -11.11 7.40
CA LEU A 31 12.86 -10.23 6.78
C LEU A 31 11.42 -10.50 7.26
N ASN A 32 11.23 -11.44 8.20
CA ASN A 32 9.93 -11.85 8.69
C ASN A 32 9.50 -11.03 9.92
N ASN A 33 8.72 -9.98 9.68
CA ASN A 33 8.10 -9.22 10.77
C ASN A 33 6.85 -9.89 11.36
N THR A 34 6.27 -10.91 10.72
CA THR A 34 5.14 -11.67 11.30
C THR A 34 5.54 -12.30 12.63
N ALA A 35 6.79 -12.75 12.77
CA ALA A 35 7.33 -13.31 14.01
C ALA A 35 7.46 -12.28 15.15
N LYS A 36 7.29 -10.98 14.86
CA LYS A 36 7.28 -9.89 15.85
C LYS A 36 5.87 -9.50 16.27
N ALA A 37 4.82 -10.06 15.64
CA ALA A 37 3.45 -9.84 16.08
C ALA A 37 3.23 -10.56 17.42
N GLU A 38 2.51 -9.90 18.32
CA GLU A 38 2.25 -10.38 19.68
C GLU A 38 0.84 -10.95 19.83
N MET A 39 0.03 -10.83 18.78
CA MET A 39 -1.29 -11.44 18.71
C MET A 39 -1.62 -11.96 17.31
N ASP A 40 -2.40 -13.03 17.27
CA ASP A 40 -2.88 -13.62 16.02
C ASP A 40 -4.13 -12.91 15.50
N ARG A 41 -3.94 -11.64 15.13
CA ARG A 41 -4.91 -10.83 14.37
C ARG A 41 -4.16 -10.11 13.28
N LEU A 42 -4.75 -10.07 12.09
CA LEU A 42 -4.20 -9.35 10.97
C LEU A 42 -4.89 -8.01 10.83
N PHE A 43 -4.11 -6.94 10.79
CA PHE A 43 -4.60 -5.59 10.54
C PHE A 43 -4.14 -5.08 9.18
N PHE A 44 -5.10 -4.72 8.34
CA PHE A 44 -4.89 -4.12 7.03
C PHE A 44 -5.41 -2.67 7.02
N PRO A 45 -4.60 -1.68 7.46
CA PRO A 45 -4.90 -0.25 7.34
C PRO A 45 -4.81 0.18 5.86
N ARG A 46 -5.84 -0.17 5.08
CA ARG A 46 -5.80 -0.17 3.62
C ARG A 46 -5.61 1.23 3.04
N CYS A 47 -4.53 1.39 2.26
CA CYS A 47 -4.37 2.55 1.39
C CYS A 47 -5.54 2.69 0.41
N ALA A 48 -5.89 3.93 0.06
CA ALA A 48 -6.87 4.18 -0.99
C ALA A 48 -6.29 3.92 -2.38
N LYS A 49 -7.10 3.33 -3.28
CA LYS A 49 -6.81 3.15 -4.72
C LYS A 49 -5.59 2.29 -5.07
N VAL A 50 -5.14 1.46 -4.14
CA VAL A 50 -4.08 0.45 -4.34
C VAL A 50 -4.62 -0.95 -4.70
N GLY A 51 -5.92 -1.08 -4.97
CA GLY A 51 -6.55 -2.39 -5.20
C GLY A 51 -6.85 -3.16 -3.90
N SER A 52 -7.09 -2.45 -2.80
CA SER A 52 -7.42 -3.06 -1.50
C SER A 52 -8.74 -3.84 -1.50
N GLU A 53 -9.70 -3.47 -2.35
CA GLU A 53 -10.94 -4.24 -2.54
C GLU A 53 -10.71 -5.57 -3.25
N ALA A 54 -9.80 -5.63 -4.23
CA ALA A 54 -9.38 -6.90 -4.83
C ALA A 54 -8.72 -7.81 -3.79
N LEU A 55 -7.86 -7.26 -2.93
CA LEU A 55 -7.21 -8.07 -1.89
C LEU A 55 -8.23 -8.57 -0.87
N MET A 56 -9.17 -7.72 -0.46
CA MET A 56 -10.26 -8.11 0.43
C MET A 56 -11.12 -9.23 -0.17
N GLU A 57 -11.53 -9.13 -1.43
CA GLU A 57 -12.27 -10.18 -2.13
C GLU A 57 -11.45 -11.47 -2.23
N PHE A 58 -10.17 -11.38 -2.55
CA PHE A 58 -9.30 -12.54 -2.58
C PHE A 58 -9.17 -13.19 -1.20
N MET A 59 -9.07 -12.41 -0.13
CA MET A 59 -9.08 -12.91 1.24
C MET A 59 -10.42 -13.57 1.59
N GLN A 60 -11.55 -13.12 1.05
CA GLN A 60 -12.85 -13.80 1.23
C GLN A 60 -12.81 -15.22 0.66
N HIS A 61 -12.16 -15.44 -0.48
CA HIS A 61 -11.95 -16.79 -1.04
C HIS A 61 -11.00 -17.66 -0.18
N LEU A 62 -10.02 -17.04 0.50
CA LEU A 62 -9.09 -17.74 1.38
C LEU A 62 -9.70 -18.06 2.76
N GLN A 63 -10.67 -17.26 3.21
CA GLN A 63 -11.27 -17.31 4.54
C GLN A 63 -11.75 -18.73 4.90
N ASP A 64 -12.51 -19.35 4.01
CA ASP A 64 -13.12 -20.66 4.23
C ASP A 64 -12.08 -21.80 4.23
N ILE A 65 -11.00 -21.60 3.47
CA ILE A 65 -9.94 -22.59 3.25
C ILE A 65 -8.90 -22.57 4.39
N ASN A 66 -8.65 -21.38 4.95
CA ASN A 66 -7.64 -21.14 5.97
C ASN A 66 -8.23 -20.86 7.36
N HIS A 67 -9.55 -20.94 7.53
CA HIS A 67 -10.27 -20.84 8.81
C HIS A 67 -9.97 -19.55 9.60
N PHE A 68 -10.02 -18.41 8.91
CA PHE A 68 -9.96 -17.08 9.53
C PHE A 68 -11.29 -16.34 9.33
N ARG A 69 -11.45 -15.13 9.87
CA ARG A 69 -12.65 -14.30 9.65
C ARG A 69 -12.27 -12.89 9.24
N ILE A 70 -12.95 -12.34 8.24
CA ILE A 70 -12.82 -10.95 7.84
C ILE A 70 -13.90 -10.12 8.52
N ASP A 71 -13.47 -9.11 9.24
CA ASP A 71 -14.36 -8.08 9.76
C ASP A 71 -14.54 -6.95 8.72
N VAL A 72 -15.78 -6.78 8.29
CA VAL A 72 -16.18 -5.77 7.32
C VAL A 72 -16.64 -4.45 7.97
N ASN A 73 -16.72 -4.38 9.30
CA ASN A 73 -17.19 -3.20 10.03
C ASN A 73 -16.34 -1.96 9.76
N GLY A 74 -15.04 -2.14 9.52
CA GLY A 74 -14.12 -1.05 9.17
C GLY A 74 -14.24 -0.56 7.72
N VAL A 75 -14.87 -1.32 6.82
CA VAL A 75 -14.88 -1.05 5.38
C VAL A 75 -15.78 0.14 5.03
N ASP A 76 -16.93 0.26 5.70
CA ASP A 76 -17.92 1.31 5.45
C ASP A 76 -17.74 2.56 6.34
N ARG A 77 -16.74 2.57 7.22
CA ARG A 77 -16.47 3.72 8.08
C ARG A 77 -16.06 4.94 7.26
N ARG A 78 -16.51 6.11 7.72
CA ARG A 78 -16.13 7.39 7.09
C ARG A 78 -14.62 7.57 7.26
N THR A 79 -13.94 7.68 6.12
CA THR A 79 -12.49 7.90 6.10
C THR A 79 -12.15 9.27 6.71
N SER A 80 -11.29 9.26 7.73
CA SER A 80 -10.61 10.46 8.21
C SER A 80 -9.18 10.49 7.68
N ARG A 81 -8.60 11.68 7.54
CA ARG A 81 -7.19 11.82 7.16
C ARG A 81 -6.26 11.38 8.29
N THR A 82 -6.65 11.73 9.52
CA THR A 82 -5.99 11.30 10.74
C THR A 82 -7.02 11.06 11.83
N LEU A 83 -6.69 10.18 12.78
CA LEU A 83 -7.46 9.91 13.97
C LEU A 83 -6.80 10.59 15.17
N ASN A 84 -7.60 11.10 16.10
CA ASN A 84 -7.08 11.54 17.40
C ASN A 84 -6.73 10.32 18.27
N ALA A 85 -6.03 10.54 19.39
CA ALA A 85 -5.55 9.47 20.25
C ALA A 85 -6.69 8.56 20.76
N MET A 86 -7.83 9.13 21.16
CA MET A 86 -9.01 8.39 21.61
C MET A 86 -9.54 7.44 20.53
N ARG A 87 -9.68 7.91 19.27
CA ARG A 87 -10.14 7.06 18.16
C ARG A 87 -9.14 5.98 17.77
N GLN A 88 -7.84 6.27 17.92
CA GLN A 88 -6.79 5.27 17.70
C GLN A 88 -6.84 4.17 18.78
N GLU A 89 -7.01 4.56 20.04
CA GLU A 89 -7.18 3.63 21.16
C GLU A 89 -8.43 2.77 21.00
N GLU A 90 -9.59 3.38 20.67
CA GLU A 90 -10.84 2.65 20.41
C GLU A 90 -10.65 1.59 19.31
N MET A 91 -9.93 1.93 18.24
CA MET A 91 -9.66 0.99 17.15
C MET A 91 -8.70 -0.13 17.58
N ALA A 92 -7.62 0.22 18.29
CA ALA A 92 -6.65 -0.76 18.78
C ALA A 92 -7.32 -1.74 19.77
N ALA A 93 -8.14 -1.23 20.70
CA ALA A 93 -8.91 -2.03 21.64
C ALA A 93 -9.96 -2.88 20.92
N TYR A 94 -10.60 -2.36 19.87
CA TYR A 94 -11.53 -3.14 19.05
C TYR A 94 -10.81 -4.33 18.39
N ILE A 95 -9.66 -4.10 17.75
CA ILE A 95 -8.87 -5.16 17.10
C ILE A 95 -8.35 -6.18 18.12
N TYR A 96 -7.92 -5.72 19.29
CA TYR A 96 -7.47 -6.58 20.39
C TYR A 96 -8.57 -7.55 20.86
N ASN A 97 -9.81 -7.07 20.97
CA ASN A 97 -10.95 -7.86 21.44
C ASN A 97 -11.55 -8.79 20.36
N MET A 98 -10.99 -8.82 19.15
CA MET A 98 -11.42 -9.77 18.11
C MET A 98 -10.89 -11.18 18.39
N ASP A 99 -11.64 -12.18 17.91
CA ASP A 99 -11.23 -13.59 17.99
C ASP A 99 -9.89 -13.82 17.27
N GLU A 100 -9.15 -14.84 17.72
CA GLU A 100 -7.92 -15.27 17.05
C GLU A 100 -8.18 -15.68 15.60
N GLY A 101 -7.27 -15.33 14.68
CA GLY A 101 -7.50 -15.55 13.26
C GLY A 101 -8.51 -14.57 12.67
N SER A 102 -8.64 -13.37 13.22
CA SER A 102 -9.47 -12.32 12.62
C SER A 102 -8.64 -11.34 11.80
N VAL A 103 -9.26 -10.81 10.74
CA VAL A 103 -8.71 -9.79 9.85
C VAL A 103 -9.54 -8.52 9.99
N TYR A 104 -8.91 -7.43 10.44
CA TYR A 104 -9.53 -6.11 10.45
C TYR A 104 -9.04 -5.27 9.27
N ILE A 105 -9.98 -4.65 8.54
CA ILE A 105 -9.67 -3.85 7.35
C ILE A 105 -10.37 -2.50 7.45
N GLU A 106 -9.59 -1.41 7.44
CA GLU A 106 -10.15 -0.05 7.47
C GLU A 106 -9.25 0.92 6.69
N HIS A 107 -9.87 1.95 6.10
CA HIS A 107 -9.16 3.09 5.54
C HIS A 107 -8.65 4.03 6.65
N THR A 108 -7.52 3.67 7.25
CA THR A 108 -6.84 4.45 8.29
C THR A 108 -5.32 4.40 8.11
N ASN A 109 -4.58 5.25 8.83
CA ASN A 109 -3.12 5.18 8.86
C ASN A 109 -2.65 4.16 9.90
N TRP A 110 -1.36 3.83 9.91
CA TRP A 110 -0.74 3.00 10.93
C TRP A 110 -1.03 3.52 12.35
N ILE A 111 -1.25 2.59 13.28
CA ILE A 111 -1.50 2.86 14.70
C ILE A 111 -0.44 2.11 15.51
N ASP A 112 0.11 2.80 16.51
CA ASP A 112 1.03 2.19 17.47
C ASP A 112 0.22 1.50 18.59
N PHE A 113 0.14 0.17 18.57
CA PHE A 113 -0.56 -0.58 19.62
C PHE A 113 0.18 -0.48 20.97
N ASN A 114 1.50 -0.35 20.95
CA ASN A 114 2.30 -0.25 22.18
C ASN A 114 2.02 1.06 22.92
N ALA A 115 1.70 2.13 22.20
CA ALA A 115 1.29 3.40 22.79
C ALA A 115 0.04 3.29 23.67
N TYR A 116 -0.75 2.22 23.49
CA TYR A 116 -1.97 1.93 24.25
C TYR A 116 -1.82 0.70 25.16
N ASN A 117 -0.59 0.20 25.38
CA ASN A 117 -0.31 -1.03 26.15
C ASN A 117 -1.04 -2.27 25.60
N LEU A 118 -1.24 -2.34 24.29
CA LEU A 118 -1.88 -3.46 23.61
C LEU A 118 -0.86 -4.24 22.77
N PRO A 119 -1.04 -5.56 22.61
CA PRO A 119 -0.15 -6.37 21.77
C PRO A 119 -0.30 -6.01 20.29
N LYS A 120 0.81 -6.04 19.55
CA LYS A 120 0.83 -5.70 18.13
C LYS A 120 0.20 -6.79 17.24
N PRO A 121 -0.69 -6.42 16.30
CA PRO A 121 -1.17 -7.35 15.27
C PRO A 121 -0.13 -7.59 14.18
N ILE A 122 -0.44 -8.51 13.28
CA ILE A 122 0.25 -8.67 12.00
C ILE A 122 -0.19 -7.55 11.06
N PHE A 123 0.70 -6.61 10.73
CA PHE A 123 0.40 -5.55 9.77
C PHE A 123 0.70 -5.97 8.33
N ILE A 124 -0.25 -5.74 7.42
CA ILE A 124 -0.01 -5.81 5.96
C ILE A 124 -0.47 -4.52 5.29
N ASN A 125 0.02 -4.27 4.08
CA ASN A 125 -0.57 -3.24 3.22
C ASN A 125 -0.28 -3.49 1.74
N MET A 126 -0.80 -2.60 0.90
CA MET A 126 -0.54 -2.57 -0.54
C MET A 126 -0.12 -1.17 -0.97
N VAL A 127 0.80 -1.08 -1.92
CA VAL A 127 1.18 0.14 -2.63
C VAL A 127 0.86 0.03 -4.11
N ARG A 128 0.93 1.17 -4.81
CA ARG A 128 0.69 1.29 -6.25
C ARG A 128 1.41 2.54 -6.75
N ASP A 129 1.79 2.56 -8.03
CA ASP A 129 2.34 3.75 -8.69
C ASP A 129 1.53 5.02 -8.29
N PRO A 130 2.20 6.05 -7.73
CA PRO A 130 1.54 7.24 -7.20
C PRO A 130 0.67 7.99 -8.21
N VAL A 131 1.10 8.08 -9.48
CA VAL A 131 0.37 8.79 -10.53
C VAL A 131 -0.82 7.97 -11.01
N GLU A 132 -0.64 6.68 -11.25
CA GLU A 132 -1.71 5.78 -11.64
C GLU A 132 -2.80 5.69 -10.58
N ARG A 133 -2.43 5.85 -9.31
CA ARG A 133 -3.37 5.97 -8.19
C ARG A 133 -4.22 7.25 -8.28
N MET A 134 -3.62 8.37 -8.68
CA MET A 134 -4.33 9.63 -8.90
C MET A 134 -5.24 9.60 -10.12
N ILE A 135 -4.78 9.01 -11.21
CA ILE A 135 -5.64 8.77 -12.38
C ILE A 135 -6.82 7.87 -11.99
N SER A 136 -6.58 6.81 -11.20
CA SER A 136 -7.65 5.94 -10.69
C SER A 136 -8.65 6.67 -9.80
N TRP A 137 -8.17 7.54 -8.90
CA TRP A 137 -9.03 8.37 -8.05
C TRP A 137 -9.88 9.34 -8.89
N TYR A 138 -9.24 10.05 -9.84
CA TYR A 138 -9.87 11.06 -10.68
C TYR A 138 -11.10 10.53 -11.42
N TYR A 139 -10.96 9.35 -12.05
CA TYR A 139 -12.07 8.73 -12.78
C TYR A 139 -13.04 7.99 -11.85
N TYR A 140 -12.59 7.51 -10.70
CA TYR A 140 -13.47 6.90 -9.70
C TYR A 140 -14.50 7.90 -9.15
N ILE A 141 -14.07 9.10 -8.78
CA ILE A 141 -14.99 10.11 -8.24
C ILE A 141 -16.00 10.62 -9.28
N ARG A 142 -15.67 10.51 -10.57
CA ARG A 142 -16.51 10.87 -11.73
C ARG A 142 -17.40 9.73 -12.25
N ASN A 143 -17.25 8.52 -11.71
CA ASN A 143 -18.01 7.37 -12.17
C ASN A 143 -19.53 7.60 -12.01
N SER A 144 -20.30 7.34 -13.06
CA SER A 144 -21.75 7.61 -13.09
C SER A 144 -22.52 6.80 -12.05
N TYR A 145 -22.25 5.50 -11.92
CA TYR A 145 -22.93 4.62 -10.96
C TYR A 145 -22.68 5.06 -9.51
N ARG A 146 -21.42 5.37 -9.17
CA ARG A 146 -21.06 5.92 -7.86
C ARG A 146 -21.84 7.21 -7.57
N ASN A 147 -21.88 8.14 -8.52
CA ASN A 147 -22.56 9.42 -8.33
C ASN A 147 -24.08 9.25 -8.24
N ALA A 148 -24.68 8.33 -9.00
CA ALA A 148 -26.11 8.01 -8.89
C ALA A 148 -26.46 7.53 -7.47
N ILE A 149 -25.65 6.64 -6.87
CA ILE A 149 -25.83 6.20 -5.49
C ILE A 149 -25.66 7.37 -4.50
N PHE A 150 -24.63 8.20 -4.71
CA PHE A 150 -24.34 9.35 -3.84
C PHE A 150 -25.50 10.34 -3.82
N TYR A 151 -25.99 10.79 -4.98
CA TYR A 151 -27.10 11.74 -5.07
C TYR A 151 -28.44 11.14 -4.63
N ARG A 152 -28.65 9.83 -4.80
CA ARG A 152 -29.82 9.14 -4.22
C ARG A 152 -29.82 9.19 -2.69
N LYS A 153 -28.65 9.03 -2.06
CA LYS A 153 -28.51 9.14 -0.60
C LYS A 153 -28.47 10.59 -0.09
N ASN A 154 -28.16 11.55 -0.96
CA ASN A 154 -27.99 12.96 -0.63
C ASN A 154 -28.75 13.83 -1.66
N PRO A 155 -30.10 13.83 -1.65
CA PRO A 155 -30.89 14.47 -2.70
C PRO A 155 -30.73 16.00 -2.78
N LEU A 156 -30.30 16.63 -1.68
CA LEU A 156 -30.05 18.08 -1.60
C LEU A 156 -28.61 18.46 -1.99
N ALA A 157 -27.72 17.49 -2.25
CA ALA A 157 -26.35 17.80 -2.63
C ALA A 157 -26.31 18.42 -4.04
N PRO A 158 -25.59 19.53 -4.25
CA PRO A 158 -25.52 20.17 -5.55
C PRO A 158 -24.90 19.24 -6.59
N ILE A 159 -25.60 19.06 -7.71
CA ILE A 159 -25.12 18.25 -8.83
C ILE A 159 -23.98 19.00 -9.52
N LYS A 160 -22.85 18.33 -9.74
CA LYS A 160 -21.73 18.90 -10.48
C LYS A 160 -22.13 19.16 -11.95
N PRO A 161 -21.61 20.22 -12.60
CA PRO A 161 -21.93 20.47 -14.00
C PRO A 161 -21.45 19.32 -14.90
N THR A 162 -22.15 19.07 -16.00
CA THR A 162 -21.81 18.02 -16.98
C THR A 162 -20.34 18.11 -17.45
N ALA A 163 -19.80 19.33 -17.58
CA ALA A 163 -18.41 19.56 -17.94
C ALA A 163 -17.43 18.91 -16.95
N TRP A 164 -17.73 18.91 -15.65
CA TRP A 164 -16.88 18.27 -14.63
C TRP A 164 -16.81 16.75 -14.80
N PHE A 165 -17.94 16.10 -15.11
CA PHE A 165 -18.01 14.66 -15.34
C PHE A 165 -17.28 14.22 -16.60
N LYS A 166 -17.31 15.05 -17.65
CA LYS A 166 -16.73 14.74 -18.96
C LYS A 166 -15.26 15.14 -19.09
N LYS A 167 -14.75 16.05 -18.24
CA LYS A 167 -13.37 16.53 -18.32
C LYS A 167 -12.38 15.37 -18.17
N SER A 168 -11.40 15.33 -19.06
CA SER A 168 -10.34 14.33 -19.02
C SER A 168 -9.27 14.69 -18.00
N PHE A 169 -8.54 13.69 -17.51
CA PHE A 169 -7.39 13.95 -16.62
C PHE A 169 -6.32 14.80 -17.33
N ASN A 170 -6.12 14.57 -18.63
CA ASN A 170 -5.23 15.37 -19.48
C ASN A 170 -5.59 16.86 -19.45
N ASP A 171 -6.85 17.19 -19.69
CA ASP A 171 -7.32 18.58 -19.69
C ASP A 171 -7.22 19.18 -18.29
N CYS A 172 -7.58 18.42 -17.26
CA CYS A 172 -7.53 18.85 -15.86
C CYS A 172 -6.12 19.27 -15.42
N VAL A 173 -5.10 18.48 -15.78
CA VAL A 173 -3.70 18.79 -15.47
C VAL A 173 -3.23 20.01 -16.27
N ARG A 174 -3.50 20.04 -17.59
CA ARG A 174 -3.04 21.13 -18.48
C ARG A 174 -3.71 22.47 -18.19
N SER A 175 -4.98 22.48 -17.81
CA SER A 175 -5.70 23.71 -17.47
C SER A 175 -5.42 24.19 -16.05
N GLY A 176 -4.64 23.45 -15.25
CA GLY A 176 -4.30 23.86 -13.90
C GLY A 176 -5.44 23.72 -12.89
N ASP A 177 -6.40 22.81 -13.12
CA ASP A 177 -7.56 22.66 -12.23
C ASP A 177 -7.12 22.27 -10.82
N GLN A 178 -7.75 22.87 -9.81
CA GLN A 178 -7.39 22.73 -8.40
C GLN A 178 -7.33 21.27 -7.91
N GLU A 179 -8.17 20.38 -8.43
CA GLU A 179 -8.18 18.95 -8.05
C GLU A 179 -7.04 18.13 -8.67
N CYS A 180 -6.38 18.65 -9.71
CA CYS A 180 -5.22 18.08 -10.39
C CYS A 180 -3.92 18.81 -10.05
N GLN A 181 -3.95 19.74 -9.09
CA GLN A 181 -2.76 20.40 -8.55
C GLN A 181 -2.21 19.63 -7.35
N TYR A 182 -0.94 19.21 -7.47
CA TYR A 182 -0.24 18.43 -6.45
C TYR A 182 0.94 19.22 -5.91
N ILE A 183 0.67 20.18 -5.04
CA ILE A 183 1.70 21.09 -4.53
C ILE A 183 2.43 20.43 -3.34
N PRO A 184 3.76 20.19 -3.40
CA PRO A 184 4.52 19.63 -2.30
C PRO A 184 4.38 20.42 -1.00
N LEU A 185 4.55 19.73 0.13
CA LEU A 185 4.44 20.24 1.51
C LEU A 185 3.07 20.81 1.91
N THR A 186 2.06 20.74 1.02
CA THR A 186 0.70 21.09 1.40
C THR A 186 0.17 20.19 2.51
N VAL A 187 -0.28 20.80 3.60
CA VAL A 187 -0.92 20.11 4.74
C VAL A 187 -2.44 20.10 4.56
N LYS A 188 -3.02 21.25 4.22
CA LYS A 188 -4.45 21.40 3.92
C LYS A 188 -4.68 21.20 2.44
N ASP A 189 -5.62 20.32 2.10
CA ASP A 189 -5.98 20.11 0.71
C ASP A 189 -7.15 20.99 0.32
N ALA A 190 -7.03 21.62 -0.85
CA ALA A 190 -8.14 22.31 -1.49
C ALA A 190 -9.29 21.36 -1.84
N VAL A 191 -8.95 20.14 -2.27
CA VAL A 191 -9.92 19.10 -2.64
C VAL A 191 -9.55 17.81 -1.90
N PRO A 192 -10.50 17.15 -1.20
CA PRO A 192 -10.25 15.88 -0.56
C PRO A 192 -9.80 14.83 -1.59
N ASN A 193 -8.60 14.32 -1.40
CA ASN A 193 -8.05 13.23 -2.19
C ASN A 193 -7.09 12.40 -1.35
N PHE A 194 -6.65 11.29 -1.92
CA PHE A 194 -5.71 10.38 -1.28
C PHE A 194 -4.32 10.50 -1.91
N LYS A 195 -3.82 11.70 -2.21
CA LYS A 195 -2.52 11.87 -2.90
C LYS A 195 -1.29 11.41 -2.09
N ARG A 196 -1.41 11.33 -0.77
CA ARG A 196 -0.35 10.84 0.15
C ARG A 196 -0.49 9.34 0.31
N GLN A 197 0.44 8.55 -0.20
CA GLN A 197 0.49 7.09 0.02
C GLN A 197 1.29 6.81 1.28
N SER A 198 2.42 7.50 1.41
CA SER A 198 3.31 7.45 2.56
C SER A 198 2.59 7.66 3.90
N ILE A 199 1.57 8.55 3.97
CA ILE A 199 0.82 8.84 5.21
C ILE A 199 0.21 7.59 5.87
N PHE A 200 -0.27 6.62 5.08
CA PHE A 200 -0.88 5.40 5.59
C PHE A 200 0.11 4.53 6.38
N PHE A 201 1.40 4.70 6.10
CA PHE A 201 2.50 4.02 6.78
C PHE A 201 3.20 4.94 7.77
N CYS A 202 3.23 6.25 7.50
CA CYS A 202 3.85 7.24 8.37
C CYS A 202 3.08 7.38 9.68
N GLY A 203 1.74 7.36 9.67
CA GLY A 203 0.93 7.42 10.89
C GLY A 203 0.02 8.64 10.98
N HIS A 204 -0.24 9.06 12.22
CA HIS A 204 -1.24 10.07 12.57
C HIS A 204 -0.63 11.41 12.99
N GLU A 205 0.69 11.48 13.05
CA GLU A 205 1.46 12.61 13.54
C GLU A 205 1.41 13.79 12.56
N PRO A 206 1.48 15.05 13.05
CA PRO A 206 1.51 16.22 12.18
C PRO A 206 2.61 16.18 11.12
N ASP A 207 3.76 15.61 11.43
CA ASP A 207 4.90 15.45 10.51
C ASP A 207 4.59 14.56 9.30
N CYS A 208 3.56 13.72 9.38
CA CYS A 208 3.09 12.88 8.29
C CYS A 208 2.13 13.58 7.32
N LEU A 209 1.61 14.76 7.70
CA LEU A 209 0.59 15.47 6.91
C LEU A 209 1.12 16.20 5.67
N PRO A 210 2.32 16.81 5.64
CA PRO A 210 2.78 17.54 4.47
C PRO A 210 2.95 16.58 3.28
N PHE A 211 2.30 16.89 2.15
CA PHE A 211 2.36 16.05 0.95
C PHE A 211 3.78 15.97 0.37
N ASN A 212 4.20 14.79 -0.08
CA ASN A 212 5.52 14.60 -0.70
C ASN A 212 6.66 15.09 0.22
N SER A 213 6.52 14.88 1.53
CA SER A 213 7.49 15.28 2.54
C SER A 213 8.63 14.26 2.67
N PRO A 214 9.90 14.68 2.61
CA PRO A 214 11.04 13.79 2.88
C PRO A 214 10.95 13.15 4.26
N LEU A 215 10.59 13.92 5.29
CA LEU A 215 10.48 13.42 6.67
C LEU A 215 9.39 12.35 6.80
N ALA A 216 8.19 12.63 6.27
CA ALA A 216 7.08 11.68 6.32
C ALA A 216 7.43 10.36 5.61
N VAL A 217 8.14 10.44 4.48
CA VAL A 217 8.59 9.27 3.73
C VAL A 217 9.64 8.48 4.51
N GLN A 218 10.61 9.12 5.16
CA GLN A 218 11.60 8.40 5.96
C GLN A 218 10.96 7.66 7.15
N ILE A 219 10.01 8.31 7.83
CA ILE A 219 9.24 7.68 8.91
C ILE A 219 8.44 6.48 8.37
N ALA A 220 7.76 6.65 7.22
CA ALA A 220 7.01 5.59 6.56
C ALA A 220 7.91 4.40 6.18
N LYS A 221 9.09 4.64 5.61
CA LYS A 221 10.06 3.60 5.24
C LYS A 221 10.51 2.79 6.46
N ARG A 222 10.88 3.48 7.55
CA ARG A 222 11.24 2.84 8.82
C ARG A 222 10.11 1.95 9.34
N ARG A 223 8.87 2.45 9.37
CA ARG A 223 7.72 1.68 9.84
C ARG A 223 7.42 0.48 8.93
N VAL A 224 7.58 0.60 7.61
CA VAL A 224 7.48 -0.55 6.68
C VAL A 224 8.53 -1.62 7.01
N GLU A 225 9.76 -1.23 7.33
CA GLU A 225 10.81 -2.15 7.73
C GLU A 225 10.59 -2.82 9.08
N THR A 226 10.06 -2.10 10.07
CA THR A 226 9.98 -2.61 11.45
C THR A 226 8.63 -3.23 11.79
N GLU A 227 7.53 -2.71 11.26
CA GLU A 227 6.17 -3.05 11.70
C GLU A 227 5.41 -3.94 10.70
N PHE A 228 5.60 -3.75 9.39
CA PHE A 228 4.80 -4.46 8.39
C PHE A 228 5.39 -5.83 8.04
N ALA A 229 4.59 -6.89 8.08
CA ALA A 229 4.96 -8.21 7.58
C ALA A 229 5.24 -8.16 6.08
N VAL A 230 4.23 -7.74 5.30
CA VAL A 230 4.31 -7.64 3.85
C VAL A 230 3.63 -6.36 3.36
N VAL A 231 4.31 -5.65 2.46
CA VAL A 231 3.75 -4.53 1.70
C VAL A 231 3.82 -4.88 0.23
N GLY A 232 2.69 -5.26 -0.36
CA GLY A 232 2.61 -5.79 -1.72
C GLY A 232 2.23 -4.76 -2.78
N THR A 233 2.18 -5.19 -4.05
CA THR A 233 1.57 -4.44 -5.16
C THR A 233 0.97 -5.39 -6.19
N TRP A 234 -0.19 -5.03 -6.74
CA TRP A 234 -0.79 -5.78 -7.85
C TRP A 234 0.03 -5.71 -9.15
N GLU A 235 0.95 -4.75 -9.27
CA GLU A 235 1.90 -4.71 -10.39
C GLU A 235 2.87 -5.88 -10.35
N GLU A 236 3.09 -6.48 -9.17
CA GLU A 236 3.94 -7.65 -8.94
C GLU A 236 3.12 -8.75 -8.25
N THR A 237 1.98 -9.11 -8.84
CA THR A 237 0.97 -9.98 -8.20
C THR A 237 1.56 -11.32 -7.74
N ASN A 238 2.25 -12.04 -8.63
CA ASN A 238 2.79 -13.37 -8.31
C ASN A 238 3.79 -13.32 -7.15
N ILE A 239 4.63 -12.27 -7.11
CA ILE A 239 5.63 -12.04 -6.06
C ILE A 239 4.92 -11.71 -4.75
N THR A 240 3.96 -10.79 -4.79
CA THR A 240 3.16 -10.39 -3.63
C THR A 240 2.48 -11.60 -2.98
N LEU A 241 1.83 -12.44 -3.77
CA LEU A 241 1.11 -13.61 -3.25
C LEU A 241 2.07 -14.68 -2.71
N ALA A 242 3.21 -14.93 -3.37
CA ALA A 242 4.20 -15.88 -2.88
C ALA A 242 4.80 -15.44 -1.53
N VAL A 243 5.07 -14.14 -1.37
CA VAL A 243 5.58 -13.58 -0.11
C VAL A 243 4.50 -13.63 0.97
N LEU A 244 3.26 -13.23 0.69
CA LEU A 244 2.16 -13.34 1.66
C LEU A 244 1.95 -14.80 2.13
N GLU A 245 1.93 -15.75 1.19
CA GLU A 245 1.75 -17.18 1.46
C GLU A 245 2.82 -17.73 2.40
N HIS A 246 4.09 -17.34 2.21
CA HIS A 246 5.19 -17.83 3.04
C HIS A 246 5.27 -17.13 4.40
N TYR A 247 5.15 -15.81 4.44
CA TYR A 247 5.38 -15.03 5.65
C TYR A 247 4.16 -15.00 6.59
N ILE A 248 2.95 -15.25 6.06
CA ILE A 248 1.68 -15.17 6.81
C ILE A 248 0.79 -16.38 6.46
N PRO A 249 1.26 -17.63 6.64
CA PRO A 249 0.61 -18.82 6.10
C PRO A 249 -0.77 -19.09 6.71
N ARG A 250 -1.02 -18.69 7.97
CA ARG A 250 -2.37 -18.83 8.57
C ARG A 250 -3.45 -18.11 7.76
N TYR A 251 -3.12 -16.99 7.12
CA TYR A 251 -4.09 -16.20 6.36
C TYR A 251 -3.98 -16.44 4.85
N PHE A 252 -2.78 -16.74 4.35
CA PHE A 252 -2.48 -16.78 2.92
C PHE A 252 -1.93 -18.12 2.40
N ALA A 253 -1.99 -19.21 3.17
CA ALA A 253 -1.66 -20.54 2.65
C ALA A 253 -2.46 -20.83 1.37
N ARG A 254 -1.80 -21.38 0.34
CA ARG A 254 -2.35 -21.68 -0.99
C ARG A 254 -2.76 -20.45 -1.80
N ALA A 255 -2.38 -19.23 -1.40
CA ALA A 255 -2.76 -18.01 -2.11
C ALA A 255 -2.36 -18.03 -3.59
N THR A 256 -1.16 -18.46 -3.91
CA THR A 256 -0.68 -18.52 -5.31
C THR A 256 -1.49 -19.47 -6.18
N MET A 257 -2.00 -20.57 -5.61
CA MET A 257 -2.87 -21.53 -6.30
C MET A 257 -4.28 -20.98 -6.47
N ILE A 258 -4.88 -20.50 -5.38
CA ILE A 258 -6.27 -20.02 -5.35
C ILE A 258 -6.45 -18.79 -6.23
N TYR A 259 -5.46 -17.89 -6.28
CA TYR A 259 -5.54 -16.72 -7.15
C TYR A 259 -5.69 -17.10 -8.62
N LYS A 260 -5.03 -18.16 -9.11
CA LYS A 260 -5.16 -18.61 -10.51
C LYS A 260 -6.59 -19.07 -10.84
N ILE A 261 -7.31 -19.61 -9.85
CA ILE A 261 -8.69 -20.08 -10.01
C ILE A 261 -9.66 -18.89 -10.06
N TYR A 262 -9.45 -17.88 -9.23
CA TYR A 262 -10.35 -16.73 -9.07
C TYR A 262 -9.85 -15.43 -9.74
N GLN A 263 -8.79 -15.48 -10.54
CA GLN A 263 -8.18 -14.27 -11.12
C GLN A 263 -9.20 -13.44 -11.92
N ASP A 264 -10.09 -14.09 -12.67
CA ASP A 264 -11.05 -13.39 -13.51
C ASP A 264 -12.08 -12.62 -12.69
N SER A 265 -12.57 -13.17 -11.56
CA SER A 265 -13.49 -12.45 -10.69
C SER A 265 -12.80 -11.24 -10.04
N ILE A 266 -11.59 -11.44 -9.52
CA ILE A 266 -10.81 -10.42 -8.80
C ILE A 266 -10.39 -9.26 -9.72
N ILE A 267 -9.92 -9.57 -10.93
CA ILE A 267 -9.52 -8.57 -11.93
C ILE A 267 -10.73 -7.76 -12.37
N ASN A 268 -11.87 -8.41 -12.64
CA ASN A 268 -13.06 -7.74 -13.15
C ASN A 268 -13.69 -6.76 -12.15
N ARG A 269 -13.58 -7.02 -10.84
CA ARG A 269 -14.15 -6.12 -9.80
C ARG A 269 -13.54 -4.72 -9.80
N ASN A 270 -12.26 -4.60 -10.11
CA ASN A 270 -11.55 -3.31 -10.13
C ASN A 270 -11.30 -2.76 -11.54
N ARG A 271 -11.77 -3.46 -12.58
CA ARG A 271 -11.56 -3.05 -13.96
C ARG A 271 -12.46 -1.87 -14.30
N ASN A 272 -11.86 -0.68 -14.37
CA ASN A 272 -12.52 0.43 -15.02
C ASN A 272 -12.39 0.25 -16.55
N ASN A 273 -13.32 -0.51 -17.16
CA ASN A 273 -13.34 -0.83 -18.60
C ASN A 273 -13.33 0.40 -19.53
N ARG A 274 -13.52 1.60 -18.98
CA ARG A 274 -13.52 2.87 -19.71
C ARG A 274 -12.46 3.84 -19.19
N LYS A 275 -11.36 3.38 -18.60
CA LYS A 275 -10.28 4.28 -18.17
C LYS A 275 -9.74 5.01 -19.41
N PRO A 276 -9.97 6.33 -19.53
CA PRO A 276 -9.51 7.07 -20.70
C PRO A 276 -7.99 7.05 -20.77
N HIS A 277 -7.47 7.15 -22.00
CA HIS A 277 -6.04 7.34 -22.20
C HIS A 277 -5.59 8.62 -21.47
N VAL A 278 -4.41 8.53 -20.87
CA VAL A 278 -3.71 9.67 -20.29
C VAL A 278 -2.41 9.78 -21.06
N ASP A 279 -1.98 10.99 -21.38
CA ASP A 279 -0.81 11.20 -22.23
C ASP A 279 0.49 11.03 -21.42
N ALA A 280 1.58 10.69 -22.09
CA ALA A 280 2.87 10.46 -21.43
C ALA A 280 3.44 11.74 -20.80
N ASP A 281 3.31 12.88 -21.48
CA ASP A 281 3.69 14.20 -20.97
C ASP A 281 2.89 14.57 -19.73
N VAL A 282 1.58 14.30 -19.70
CA VAL A 282 0.71 14.56 -18.54
C VAL A 282 1.15 13.73 -17.34
N ARG A 283 1.44 12.43 -17.53
CA ARG A 283 2.01 11.60 -16.45
C ARG A 283 3.33 12.17 -15.94
N ALA A 284 4.21 12.62 -16.85
CA ALA A 284 5.48 13.22 -16.49
C ALA A 284 5.30 14.54 -15.70
N MET A 285 4.36 15.40 -16.09
CA MET A 285 4.03 16.63 -15.36
C MET A 285 3.60 16.33 -13.92
N VAL A 286 2.70 15.37 -13.72
CA VAL A 286 2.25 14.97 -12.38
C VAL A 286 3.39 14.33 -11.59
N ARG A 287 4.16 13.43 -12.22
CA ARG A 287 5.28 12.70 -11.58
C ARG A 287 6.32 13.63 -10.95
N ARG A 288 6.60 14.80 -11.54
CA ARG A 288 7.53 15.81 -10.98
C ARG A 288 7.15 16.27 -9.57
N ASN A 289 5.87 16.20 -9.21
CA ASN A 289 5.36 16.61 -7.92
C ASN A 289 5.22 15.46 -6.90
N PHE A 290 5.57 14.23 -7.29
CA PHE A 290 5.45 13.01 -6.47
C PHE A 290 6.80 12.35 -6.19
N THR A 291 7.91 13.10 -6.27
CA THR A 291 9.27 12.57 -6.15
C THR A 291 9.48 11.68 -4.92
N HIS A 292 9.06 12.13 -3.74
CA HIS A 292 9.21 11.39 -2.48
C HIS A 292 8.15 10.28 -2.33
N GLU A 293 6.95 10.47 -2.86
CA GLU A 293 5.96 9.38 -2.94
C GLU A 293 6.44 8.24 -3.85
N TYR A 294 7.17 8.55 -4.94
CA TYR A 294 7.82 7.54 -5.78
C TYR A 294 8.99 6.86 -5.08
N ASP A 295 9.81 7.62 -4.36
CA ASP A 295 10.88 7.08 -3.53
C ASP A 295 10.33 6.08 -2.50
N PHE A 296 9.21 6.40 -1.84
CA PHE A 296 8.51 5.48 -0.94
C PHE A 296 7.97 4.23 -1.67
N TYR A 297 7.33 4.40 -2.82
CA TYR A 297 6.77 3.31 -3.62
C TYR A 297 7.87 2.32 -4.08
N TYR A 298 8.98 2.82 -4.62
CA TYR A 298 10.08 1.97 -5.07
C TYR A 298 10.79 1.28 -3.91
N PHE A 299 10.92 1.94 -2.76
CA PHE A 299 11.41 1.31 -1.54
C PHE A 299 10.54 0.11 -1.13
N CYS A 300 9.21 0.25 -1.14
CA CYS A 300 8.31 -0.85 -0.82
C CYS A 300 8.44 -2.00 -1.83
N LYS A 301 8.55 -1.70 -3.13
CA LYS A 301 8.82 -2.71 -4.17
C LYS A 301 10.15 -3.42 -3.95
N GLN A 302 11.21 -2.67 -3.67
CA GLN A 302 12.54 -3.24 -3.40
C GLN A 302 12.48 -4.21 -2.23
N ARG A 303 11.86 -3.81 -1.10
CA ARG A 303 11.68 -4.68 0.06
C ARG A 303 10.90 -5.96 -0.30
N LEU A 304 9.84 -5.86 -1.10
CA LEU A 304 9.07 -7.00 -1.57
C LEU A 304 9.93 -7.97 -2.40
N TYR A 305 10.74 -7.46 -3.34
CA TYR A 305 11.66 -8.28 -4.11
C TYR A 305 12.72 -8.94 -3.23
N MET A 306 13.27 -8.23 -2.25
CA MET A 306 14.23 -8.80 -1.30
C MET A 306 13.61 -9.97 -0.52
N GLN A 307 12.37 -9.82 -0.05
CA GLN A 307 11.63 -10.90 0.61
C GLN A 307 11.49 -12.10 -0.33
N TYR A 308 11.10 -11.88 -1.58
CA TYR A 308 10.91 -12.95 -2.57
C TYR A 308 12.22 -13.65 -2.97
N ILE A 309 13.29 -12.90 -3.21
CA ILE A 309 14.61 -13.44 -3.53
C ILE A 309 15.10 -14.32 -2.38
N ALA A 310 14.94 -13.89 -1.13
CA ALA A 310 15.30 -14.69 0.03
C ALA A 310 14.54 -16.03 0.07
N LEU A 311 13.25 -16.07 -0.32
CA LEU A 311 12.48 -17.31 -0.44
C LEU A 311 13.07 -18.24 -1.52
N LYS A 312 13.31 -17.69 -2.71
CA LYS A 312 13.82 -18.47 -3.85
C LYS A 312 15.22 -19.00 -3.63
N ARG A 313 16.08 -18.25 -2.95
CA ARG A 313 17.40 -18.74 -2.56
C ARG A 313 17.32 -19.94 -1.62
N THR A 314 16.49 -19.85 -0.56
CA THR A 314 16.29 -20.96 0.39
C THR A 314 15.60 -22.17 -0.23
N GLU A 315 14.79 -21.99 -1.27
CA GLU A 315 14.27 -23.10 -2.09
C GLU A 315 15.41 -23.77 -2.89
N LEU A 316 16.21 -22.99 -3.62
CA LEU A 316 17.33 -23.50 -4.43
C LEU A 316 18.39 -24.21 -3.59
N GLU A 317 18.78 -23.64 -2.46
CA GLU A 317 19.72 -24.27 -1.51
C GLU A 317 19.21 -25.63 -1.05
N ARG A 318 17.91 -25.77 -0.76
CA ARG A 318 17.31 -27.07 -0.39
C ARG A 318 17.37 -28.09 -1.52
N TYR A 319 17.17 -27.67 -2.77
CA TYR A 319 17.28 -28.58 -3.92
C TYR A 319 18.72 -29.00 -4.22
N SER A 320 19.71 -28.14 -3.95
CA SER A 320 21.13 -28.47 -4.14
C SER A 320 21.71 -29.41 -3.08
N HIS A 321 21.01 -29.57 -1.95
CA HIS A 321 21.38 -30.45 -0.84
C HIS A 321 20.56 -31.76 -0.77
N LEU A 322 19.62 -31.94 -1.70
CA LEU A 322 18.91 -33.19 -1.99
C LEU A 322 19.59 -33.88 -3.18
#